data_AF-A0A9D3VTB5-F1
#
_entry.id   AF-A0A9D3VTB5-F1
#
_cell.length_a   1.000
_cell.length_b   1.000
_cell.length_c   1.000
_cell.angle_alpha   90.00
_cell.angle_beta   90.00
_cell.angle_gamma   90.00
#
_symmetry.space_group_name_H-M   'P 1'
#
loop_
_entity.id
_entity.type
_entity.pdbx_description
1 polymer ?
#
loop_
_entity_poly.entity_id
_entity_poly.type
_entity_poly.pdbx_seq_one_letter_code
_entity_poly.pdbx_strand_id
1 'polypeptide(L)'
;MTMIINETLRLYSSSNGILRRVGREVQMEKVVLPANIDLLIANAVLHHDPQLWGEDVHLFKPDRFAEGIAKATNYNAAAFLPFGLGPRTCVGMTFATTEAKIALSMILQRYAITLSPMSTHQYL
;
A
#
# COMPACT_ATOMS: atom_id res chain seq x y z
N MET A 1 -6.32 1.83 14.84
CA MET A 1 -6.72 2.59 13.63
C MET A 1 -5.60 2.70 12.58
N THR A 2 -4.36 3.07 12.93
CA THR A 2 -3.25 3.12 11.95
C THR A 2 -3.05 1.80 11.20
N MET A 3 -3.06 0.66 11.91
CA MET A 3 -2.92 -0.67 11.32
C MET A 3 -4.03 -0.99 10.29
N ILE A 4 -5.27 -0.58 10.60
CA ILE A 4 -6.43 -0.75 9.72
C ILE A 4 -6.21 0.08 8.44
N ILE A 5 -5.83 1.35 8.58
CA ILE A 5 -5.55 2.23 7.43
C ILE A 5 -4.40 1.67 6.57
N ASN A 6 -3.33 1.19 7.18
CA ASN A 6 -2.21 0.61 6.45
C ASN A 6 -2.62 -0.64 5.66
N GLU A 7 -3.43 -1.53 6.26
CA GLU A 7 -3.91 -2.73 5.58
C GLU A 7 -4.91 -2.40 4.47
N THR A 8 -5.76 -1.39 4.67
CA THR A 8 -6.63 -0.87 3.61
C THR A 8 -5.79 -0.32 2.46
N LEU A 9 -4.74 0.46 2.73
CA LEU A 9 -3.87 1.02 1.69
C LEU A 9 -3.04 -0.04 0.96
N ARG A 10 -2.73 -1.17 1.62
CA ARG A 10 -2.04 -2.30 1.01
C ARG A 10 -2.95 -3.03 0.01
N LEU A 11 -4.13 -3.44 0.46
CA LEU A 11 -5.06 -4.22 -0.36
C LEU A 11 -5.77 -3.37 -1.42
N TYR A 12 -6.06 -2.11 -1.09
CA TYR A 12 -6.83 -1.18 -1.91
C TYR A 12 -6.07 0.14 -2.10
N SER A 13 -4.85 0.03 -2.63
CA SER A 13 -4.03 1.21 -2.94
C SER A 13 -4.77 2.16 -3.89
N SER A 14 -4.69 3.46 -3.60
CA SER A 14 -5.27 4.52 -4.45
C SER A 14 -4.62 4.60 -5.84
N SER A 15 -3.38 4.10 -5.98
CA SER A 15 -2.67 3.99 -7.25
C SER A 15 -2.16 2.57 -7.48
N ASN A 16 -2.34 2.06 -8.69
CA ASN A 16 -1.87 0.74 -9.11
C ASN A 16 -0.35 0.68 -9.30
N GLY A 17 0.30 1.84 -9.47
CA GLY A 17 1.75 1.91 -9.63
C GLY A 17 2.28 3.32 -9.81
N ILE A 18 3.59 3.41 -9.95
CA ILE A 18 4.30 4.69 -10.04
C ILE A 18 5.13 4.67 -11.32
N LEU A 19 4.82 5.57 -12.26
CA LEU A 19 5.55 5.72 -13.50
C LEU A 19 6.82 6.55 -13.31
N ARG A 20 7.91 6.15 -13.98
CA ARG A 20 9.18 6.87 -14.04
C ARG A 20 9.73 6.80 -15.46
N ARG A 21 10.16 7.94 -16.02
CA ARG A 21 10.99 7.98 -17.23
C ARG A 21 12.45 7.84 -16.83
N VAL A 22 13.19 6.96 -17.50
CA VAL A 22 14.64 6.84 -17.36
C VAL A 22 15.30 8.00 -18.12
N GLY A 23 15.88 8.96 -17.39
CA GLY A 23 16.47 10.17 -17.99
C GLY A 23 17.85 9.96 -18.62
N ARG A 24 18.59 8.94 -18.17
CA ARG A 24 19.90 8.53 -18.68
C ARG A 24 20.07 7.04 -18.43
N GLU A 25 21.00 6.40 -19.12
CA GLU A 25 21.32 5.00 -18.84
C GLU A 25 21.65 4.80 -17.35
N VAL A 26 21.05 3.78 -16.73
CA VAL A 26 21.28 3.42 -15.34
C VAL A 26 21.64 1.95 -15.27
N GLN A 27 22.83 1.65 -14.74
CA GLN A 27 23.20 0.31 -14.34
C GLN A 27 22.50 -0.01 -13.00
N MET A 28 21.57 -0.97 -13.04
CA MET A 28 21.11 -1.69 -11.85
C MET A 28 21.87 -3.02 -11.76
N GLU A 29 21.89 -3.63 -10.57
CA GLU A 29 22.76 -4.77 -10.25
C GLU A 29 22.87 -5.83 -11.36
N LYS A 30 21.74 -6.25 -11.93
CA LYS A 30 21.67 -7.29 -12.98
C LYS A 30 21.14 -6.79 -14.33
N VAL A 31 20.75 -5.51 -14.42
CA VAL A 31 20.01 -4.98 -15.58
C VAL A 31 20.51 -3.57 -15.91
N VAL A 32 20.76 -3.32 -17.19
CA VAL A 32 20.99 -1.97 -17.72
C VAL A 32 19.67 -1.41 -18.18
N LEU A 33 19.31 -0.23 -17.69
CA LEU A 33 18.11 0.49 -18.12
C LEU A 33 18.52 1.59 -19.09
N PRO A 34 18.16 1.48 -20.39
CA PRO A 34 18.45 2.51 -21.37
C PRO A 34 17.76 3.84 -21.05
N ALA A 35 18.33 4.94 -21.55
CA ALA A 35 17.65 6.22 -21.53
C ALA A 35 16.33 6.17 -22.34
N ASN A 36 15.37 7.00 -21.93
CA ASN A 36 14.09 7.22 -22.61
C ASN A 36 13.09 6.05 -22.58
N ILE A 37 13.26 5.06 -21.72
CA ILE A 37 12.20 4.09 -21.42
C ILE A 37 11.34 4.55 -20.24
N ASP A 38 10.11 4.05 -20.19
CA ASP A 38 9.23 4.18 -19.03
C ASP A 38 9.30 2.92 -18.16
N LEU A 39 9.41 3.13 -16.86
CA LEU A 39 9.36 2.10 -15.82
C LEU A 39 8.09 2.27 -15.01
N LEU A 40 7.38 1.17 -14.81
CA LEU A 40 6.25 1.11 -13.89
C LEU A 40 6.68 0.35 -12.63
N ILE A 41 6.70 1.05 -11.51
CA ILE A 41 6.82 0.40 -10.19
C ILE A 41 5.40 -0.03 -9.79
N ALA A 42 5.12 -1.33 -9.92
CA ALA A 42 3.79 -1.88 -9.71
C ALA A 42 3.48 -2.09 -8.22
N ASN A 43 2.99 -1.04 -7.55
CA ASN A 43 2.56 -1.10 -6.15
C ASN A 43 1.57 -2.23 -5.88
N ALA A 44 0.56 -2.38 -6.74
CA ALA A 44 -0.47 -3.39 -6.55
C ALA A 44 0.12 -4.80 -6.53
N VAL A 45 1.11 -5.09 -7.37
CA VAL A 45 1.79 -6.38 -7.42
C VAL A 45 2.64 -6.58 -6.15
N LEU A 46 3.46 -5.59 -5.78
CA LEU A 46 4.30 -5.66 -4.58
C LEU A 46 3.49 -5.84 -3.29
N HIS A 47 2.30 -5.23 -3.19
CA HIS A 47 1.42 -5.32 -2.02
C HIS A 47 0.68 -6.65 -1.91
N HIS A 48 0.68 -7.45 -2.99
CA HIS A 48 0.03 -8.75 -3.09
C HIS A 48 1.01 -9.91 -3.28
N ASP A 49 2.32 -9.66 -3.11
CA ASP A 49 3.36 -10.69 -3.23
C ASP A 49 3.46 -11.54 -1.95
N PRO A 50 3.15 -12.85 -1.98
CA PRO A 50 3.23 -13.70 -0.80
C PRO A 50 4.66 -13.88 -0.26
N GLN A 51 5.71 -13.65 -1.07
CA GLN A 51 7.10 -13.70 -0.58
C GLN A 51 7.44 -12.55 0.37
N LEU A 52 6.72 -11.43 0.23
CA LEU A 52 6.88 -10.23 1.05
C LEU A 52 5.89 -10.20 2.21
N TRP A 53 4.66 -10.67 1.99
CA TRP A 53 3.55 -10.49 2.93
C TRP A 53 3.04 -11.77 3.60
N GLY A 54 3.54 -12.94 3.18
CA GLY A 54 3.12 -14.27 3.64
C GLY A 54 1.92 -14.83 2.88
N GLU A 55 1.57 -16.08 3.18
CA GLU A 55 0.45 -16.80 2.52
C GLU A 55 -0.91 -16.14 2.77
N ASP A 56 -1.06 -15.38 3.86
CA ASP A 56 -2.27 -14.65 4.21
C ASP A 56 -2.38 -13.27 3.52
N VAL A 57 -1.60 -13.03 2.46
CA VAL A 57 -1.50 -11.74 1.76
C VAL A 57 -2.83 -11.21 1.23
N HIS A 58 -3.78 -12.07 0.88
CA HIS A 58 -5.10 -11.64 0.38
C HIS A 58 -6.11 -11.37 1.50
N LEU A 59 -5.79 -11.71 2.75
CA LEU A 59 -6.67 -11.45 3.89
C LEU A 59 -6.50 -10.03 4.39
N PHE A 60 -7.61 -9.39 4.75
CA PHE A 60 -7.59 -8.13 5.49
C PHE A 60 -7.17 -8.40 6.94
N LYS A 61 -5.87 -8.28 7.25
CA LYS A 61 -5.30 -8.58 8.57
C LYS A 61 -4.49 -7.41 9.14
N PRO A 62 -5.15 -6.39 9.74
CA PRO A 62 -4.47 -5.22 10.29
C PRO A 62 -3.33 -5.52 11.27
N ASP A 63 -3.48 -6.56 12.10
CA ASP A 63 -2.51 -6.93 13.13
C ASP A 63 -1.13 -7.29 12.56
N ARG A 64 -0.99 -7.52 11.24
CA ARG A 64 0.33 -7.70 10.62
C ARG A 64 1.28 -6.52 10.87
N PHE A 65 0.73 -5.32 11.07
CA PHE A 65 1.50 -4.10 11.31
C PHE A 65 1.81 -3.86 12.80
N ALA A 66 1.42 -4.76 13.71
CA ALA A 66 1.60 -4.57 15.15
C ALA A 66 3.07 -4.37 15.55
N GLU A 67 3.99 -5.03 14.84
CA GLU A 67 5.43 -4.94 15.06
C GLU A 67 6.13 -4.06 14.00
N GLY A 68 5.35 -3.22 13.33
CA GLY A 68 5.83 -2.28 12.32
C GLY A 68 5.91 -2.84 10.90
N ILE A 69 6.14 -1.93 9.95
CA ILE A 69 6.15 -2.23 8.51
C ILE A 69 7.24 -3.25 8.17
N ALA A 70 8.43 -3.11 8.75
CA ALA A 70 9.54 -4.02 8.46
C ALA A 70 9.17 -5.49 8.73
N LYS A 71 8.58 -5.80 9.90
CA LYS A 71 8.16 -7.18 10.18
C LYS A 71 7.01 -7.63 9.28
N ALA A 72 6.08 -6.73 8.97
CA ALA A 72 4.93 -7.00 8.09
C ALA A 72 5.34 -7.37 6.65
N THR A 73 6.51 -6.91 6.19
CA THR A 73 7.01 -7.04 4.82
C THR A 73 8.25 -7.95 4.72
N ASN A 74 8.39 -8.94 5.60
CA ASN A 74 9.56 -9.83 5.64
C ASN A 74 10.91 -9.07 5.64
N TYR A 75 11.00 -8.02 6.45
CA TYR A 75 12.13 -7.11 6.59
C TYR A 75 12.49 -6.27 5.36
N ASN A 76 11.67 -6.29 4.31
CA ASN A 76 11.80 -5.40 3.15
C ASN A 76 10.81 -4.24 3.21
N ALA A 77 11.06 -3.24 4.06
CA ALA A 77 10.13 -2.13 4.27
C ALA A 77 9.80 -1.32 2.99
N ALA A 78 10.67 -1.37 1.97
CA ALA A 78 10.42 -0.73 0.68
C ALA A 78 9.28 -1.38 -0.11
N ALA A 79 8.84 -2.58 0.26
CA ALA A 79 7.67 -3.25 -0.29
C ALA A 79 6.35 -2.57 0.09
N PHE A 80 6.32 -1.77 1.16
CA PHE A 80 5.12 -1.02 1.55
C PHE A 80 5.25 0.46 1.18
N LEU A 81 4.85 0.77 -0.05
CA LEU A 81 4.94 2.10 -0.64
C LEU A 81 3.59 2.68 -1.13
N PRO A 82 2.50 2.66 -0.32
CA PRO A 82 1.18 3.13 -0.75
C PRO A 82 1.15 4.63 -1.13
N PHE A 83 2.11 5.40 -0.62
CA PHE A 83 2.31 6.81 -0.93
C PHE A 83 3.58 7.07 -1.75
N GLY A 84 4.17 6.02 -2.32
CA GLY A 84 5.49 6.06 -2.95
C GLY A 84 6.63 6.05 -1.93
N LEU A 85 7.84 6.15 -2.46
CA LEU A 85 9.09 6.09 -1.69
C LEU A 85 10.11 7.09 -2.26
N GLY A 86 10.96 7.63 -1.39
CA GLY A 86 12.07 8.51 -1.75
C GLY A 86 11.67 9.97 -2.00
N PRO A 87 12.41 10.73 -2.84
CA PRO A 87 12.21 12.17 -3.02
C PRO A 87 10.85 12.58 -3.62
N ARG A 88 10.09 11.61 -4.15
CA ARG A 88 8.78 11.81 -4.77
C ARG A 88 7.66 11.10 -3.99
N THR A 89 7.88 10.83 -2.71
CA THR A 89 6.81 10.39 -1.80
C THR A 89 5.69 11.44 -1.78
N CYS A 90 4.44 10.98 -1.68
CA CYS A 90 3.26 11.82 -1.65
C CYS A 90 3.37 12.87 -0.54
N VAL A 91 3.39 14.15 -0.92
CA VAL A 91 3.40 15.28 0.02
C VAL A 91 2.17 15.29 0.94
N GLY A 92 1.05 14.70 0.48
CA GLY A 92 -0.19 14.58 1.24
C GLY A 92 -0.26 13.41 2.21
N MET A 93 0.78 12.56 2.34
CA MET A 93 0.74 11.34 3.15
C MET A 93 0.26 11.60 4.59
N THR A 94 0.86 12.58 5.27
CA THR A 94 0.51 12.90 6.66
C THR A 94 -0.90 13.47 6.77
N PHE A 95 -1.28 14.33 5.82
CA PHE A 95 -2.62 14.92 5.77
C PHE A 95 -3.68 13.83 5.58
N ALA A 96 -3.57 13.02 4.52
CA ALA A 96 -4.53 11.95 4.22
C ALA A 96 -4.64 10.93 5.35
N THR A 97 -3.51 10.53 5.96
CA THR A 97 -3.53 9.60 7.09
C THR A 97 -4.22 10.20 8.32
N THR A 98 -4.02 11.49 8.58
CA THR A 98 -4.64 12.19 9.71
C THR A 98 -6.13 12.39 9.47
N GLU A 99 -6.49 12.84 8.27
CA GLU A 99 -7.88 13.03 7.84
C GLU A 99 -8.65 11.71 7.92
N ALA A 100 -8.10 10.61 7.38
CA ALA A 100 -8.73 9.29 7.46
C ALA A 100 -9.00 8.85 8.91
N LYS A 101 -8.04 9.10 9.82
CA LYS A 101 -8.23 8.81 11.26
C LYS A 101 -9.36 9.65 11.86
N ILE A 102 -9.41 10.95 11.56
CA ILE A 102 -10.45 11.85 12.08
C ILE A 102 -11.81 11.43 11.53
N ALA A 103 -11.94 11.24 10.21
CA ALA A 103 -13.18 10.84 9.55
C ALA A 103 -13.71 9.50 10.10
N LEU A 104 -12.86 8.46 10.16
CA LEU A 104 -13.24 7.16 10.72
C LEU A 104 -13.67 7.28 12.18
N SER A 105 -12.96 8.05 13.00
CA SER A 105 -13.34 8.26 14.40
C SER A 105 -14.71 8.92 14.53
N MET A 106 -14.96 9.97 13.74
CA MET A 106 -16.25 10.68 13.77
C MET A 106 -17.41 9.78 13.34
N ILE A 107 -17.19 8.96 12.30
CA ILE A 107 -18.20 8.03 11.82
C ILE A 107 -18.50 6.96 12.88
N LEU A 108 -17.47 6.29 13.41
CA LEU A 108 -17.62 5.20 14.36
C LEU A 108 -18.16 5.64 15.73
N GLN A 109 -17.99 6.91 16.11
CA GLN A 109 -18.58 7.46 17.34
C GLN A 109 -20.08 7.77 17.21
N ARG A 110 -20.58 7.98 15.98
CA ARG A 110 -21.94 8.48 15.73
C ARG A 110 -22.85 7.46 15.08
N TYR A 111 -22.28 6.47 14.40
CA TYR A 111 -23.01 5.50 13.60
C TYR A 111 -22.52 4.08 13.87
N ALA A 112 -23.46 3.15 13.90
CA ALA A 112 -23.19 1.72 13.77
C ALA A 112 -23.35 1.35 12.29
N ILE A 113 -22.30 0.79 11.68
CA ILE A 113 -22.30 0.38 10.28
C ILE A 113 -22.55 -1.13 10.23
N THR A 114 -23.52 -1.54 9.41
CA THR A 114 -23.78 -2.94 9.08
C THR A 114 -23.70 -3.13 7.58
N LEU A 115 -23.31 -4.33 7.14
CA LEU A 115 -23.37 -4.68 5.72
C LEU A 115 -24.83 -4.83 5.32
N SER A 116 -25.17 -4.27 4.15
CA SER A 116 -26.47 -4.52 3.55
C SER A 116 -26.60 -6.01 3.22
N PRO A 117 -27.76 -6.64 3.45
CA PRO A 117 -28.00 -8.03 3.05
C PRO A 117 -27.78 -8.30 1.55
N MET A 118 -27.76 -7.25 0.73
CA MET A 118 -27.54 -7.32 -0.72
C MET A 118 -26.08 -7.16 -1.15
N SER A 119 -25.13 -6.99 -0.22
CA SER A 119 -23.72 -6.88 -0.60
C SER A 119 -23.19 -8.23 -1.10
N THR A 120 -23.05 -8.36 -2.42
CA THR A 120 -22.52 -9.56 -3.12
C THR A 120 -21.00 -9.64 -3.15
N HIS A 121 -20.28 -8.82 -2.37
CA HIS A 121 -18.83 -8.96 -2.21
C HIS A 121 -18.52 -10.09 -1.22
N GLN A 122 -18.74 -11.33 -1.69
CA GLN A 122 -18.21 -12.53 -1.08
C GLN A 122 -16.71 -12.54 -1.40
N TYR A 123 -15.88 -12.11 -0.46
CA TYR A 123 -14.44 -12.30 -0.56
C TYR A 123 -14.20 -13.82 -0.52
N LEU A 124 -13.85 -14.38 -1.68
CA LEU A 124 -13.32 -15.74 -1.84
C LEU A 124 -11.91 -15.81 -1.26
#